data_AF-A0AA38XPI8-F1
#
_entry.id   AF-A0AA38XPI8-F1
#
_cell.length_a   1.000
_cell.length_b   1.000
_cell.length_c   1.000
_cell.angle_alpha   90.00
_cell.angle_beta   90.00
_cell.angle_gamma   90.00
#
_symmetry.space_group_name_H-M   'P 1'
#
loop_
_entity.id
_entity.type
_entity.pdbx_description
1 polymer ?
#
loop_
_entity_poly.entity_id
_entity_poly.type
_entity_poly.pdbx_seq_one_letter_code
_entity_poly.pdbx_strand_id
1 'polypeptide(L)'
;MSPLRFLPMLLVVAPAVSAAPLDLPALIECRQGVAEHAALAPLLADPLKAVAHGLQPLPQGNQFMSEYRLASPITVFGQLTERVAVAGASIMAVLDQADPRPLARQLALETGYDQDGKFMAGRELVSRDVTDPKTGEAQIESIILSVSTVATHPGKTLAGCTYSLDLPAEDEIPATAAPAGEGH
;
A
#
# COMPACT_ATOMS: atom_id res chain seq x y z
N MET A 1 27.82 58.03 -27.07
CA MET A 1 26.44 57.53 -26.88
C MET A 1 26.46 56.05 -27.24
N SER A 2 26.44 55.15 -26.25
CA SER A 2 26.41 53.70 -26.47
C SER A 2 25.11 53.15 -25.86
N PRO A 3 24.30 52.36 -26.58
CA PRO A 3 23.02 51.90 -26.06
C PRO A 3 23.20 50.65 -25.19
N LEU A 4 22.73 50.72 -23.95
CA LEU A 4 22.63 49.58 -23.04
C LEU A 4 21.56 48.62 -23.58
N ARG A 5 21.97 47.42 -24.01
CA ARG A 5 21.05 46.33 -24.38
C ARG A 5 20.59 45.62 -23.12
N PHE A 6 19.34 45.83 -22.73
CA PHE A 6 18.64 44.99 -21.75
C PHE A 6 18.32 43.64 -22.38
N LEU A 7 18.82 42.56 -21.77
CA LEU A 7 18.47 41.19 -22.12
C LEU A 7 17.24 40.76 -21.28
N PRO A 8 16.14 40.29 -21.88
CA PRO A 8 14.97 39.88 -21.12
C PRO A 8 15.25 38.54 -20.45
N MET A 9 15.04 38.48 -19.13
CA MET A 9 15.12 37.24 -18.37
C MET A 9 13.86 36.43 -18.63
N LEU A 10 13.98 35.37 -19.42
CA LEU A 10 12.92 34.38 -19.61
C LEU A 10 12.75 33.57 -18.32
N LEU A 11 11.63 33.77 -17.64
CA LEU A 11 11.21 32.95 -16.51
C LEU A 11 10.72 31.61 -17.07
N VAL A 12 11.49 30.54 -16.88
CA VAL A 12 11.05 29.18 -17.19
C VAL A 12 10.08 28.75 -16.10
N VAL A 13 8.79 28.76 -16.39
CA VAL A 13 7.77 28.15 -15.54
C VAL A 13 7.81 26.65 -15.81
N ALA A 14 8.40 25.88 -14.89
CA ALA A 14 8.31 24.42 -14.94
C ALA A 14 6.86 24.00 -14.66
N PRO A 15 6.28 23.05 -15.43
CA PRO A 15 4.97 22.52 -15.10
C PRO A 15 5.06 21.79 -13.77
N ALA A 16 4.24 22.20 -12.80
CA ALA A 16 4.02 21.43 -11.59
C ALA A 16 3.33 20.12 -12.02
N VAL A 17 4.08 19.02 -12.03
CA VAL A 17 3.51 17.68 -12.13
C VAL A 17 2.68 17.50 -10.87
N SER A 18 1.36 17.68 -10.96
CA SER A 18 0.47 17.27 -9.89
C SER A 18 0.61 15.76 -9.77
N ALA A 19 1.29 15.31 -8.71
CA ALA A 19 1.17 13.94 -8.27
C ALA A 19 -0.32 13.68 -8.05
N ALA A 20 -0.86 12.61 -8.66
CA ALA A 20 -2.21 12.18 -8.37
C ALA A 20 -2.36 12.08 -6.84
N PRO A 21 -3.46 12.60 -6.26
CA PRO A 21 -3.63 12.57 -4.82
C PRO A 21 -3.59 11.12 -4.32
N LEU A 22 -2.87 10.90 -3.23
CA LEU A 22 -2.79 9.60 -2.58
C LEU A 22 -4.18 9.22 -2.06
N ASP A 23 -4.80 8.22 -2.68
CA ASP A 23 -6.12 7.71 -2.28
C ASP A 23 -5.95 6.62 -1.21
N LEU A 24 -5.69 7.05 0.03
CA LEU A 24 -5.56 6.15 1.18
C LEU A 24 -6.79 5.27 1.36
N PRO A 25 -8.05 5.76 1.26
CA PRO A 25 -9.21 4.88 1.31
C PRO A 25 -9.18 3.77 0.27
N ALA A 26 -8.78 4.06 -0.97
CA ALA A 26 -8.69 3.03 -2.00
C ALA A 26 -7.63 1.98 -1.71
N LEU A 27 -6.46 2.38 -1.19
CA LEU A 27 -5.42 1.41 -0.79
C LEU A 27 -5.83 0.60 0.45
N ILE A 28 -6.48 1.22 1.43
CA ILE A 28 -6.93 0.52 2.64
C ILE A 28 -8.08 -0.42 2.32
N GLU A 29 -8.95 -0.10 1.36
CA GLU A 29 -10.08 -0.94 0.95
C GLU A 29 -9.79 -1.86 -0.25
N CYS A 30 -8.51 -2.06 -0.61
CA CYS A 30 -8.07 -2.97 -1.69
C CYS A 30 -8.66 -2.61 -3.07
N ARG A 31 -8.93 -1.32 -3.32
CA ARG A 31 -9.47 -0.83 -4.61
C ARG A 31 -8.39 -0.35 -5.58
N GLN A 32 -7.13 -0.43 -5.18
CA GLN A 32 -5.96 -0.09 -5.99
C GLN A 32 -5.01 -1.30 -6.07
N GLY A 33 -3.99 -1.23 -6.92
CA GLY A 33 -3.06 -2.34 -7.17
C GLY A 33 -1.72 -2.18 -6.46
N VAL A 34 -0.81 -3.13 -6.71
CA VAL A 34 0.53 -3.11 -6.11
C VAL A 34 1.35 -1.90 -6.55
N ALA A 35 1.15 -1.39 -7.76
CA ALA A 35 1.88 -0.23 -8.27
C ALA A 35 1.56 1.05 -7.46
N GLU A 36 0.28 1.30 -7.17
CA GLU A 36 -0.15 2.42 -6.33
C GLU A 36 0.35 2.26 -4.89
N HIS A 37 0.29 1.04 -4.35
CA HIS A 37 0.86 0.76 -3.02
C HIS A 37 2.38 0.99 -2.99
N ALA A 38 3.13 0.53 -3.99
CA ALA A 38 4.59 0.68 -4.06
C ALA A 38 5.02 2.15 -4.11
N ALA A 39 4.17 3.05 -4.63
CA ALA A 39 4.41 4.48 -4.63
C ALA A 39 4.42 5.11 -3.21
N LEU A 40 3.88 4.41 -2.20
CA LEU A 40 3.94 4.86 -0.80
C LEU A 40 5.37 4.86 -0.25
N ALA A 41 6.18 3.85 -0.56
CA ALA A 41 7.50 3.69 0.05
C ALA A 41 8.40 4.95 -0.08
N PRO A 42 8.63 5.53 -1.28
CA PRO A 42 9.42 6.75 -1.41
C PRO A 42 8.75 8.01 -0.83
N LEU A 43 7.41 8.01 -0.70
CA LEU A 43 6.66 9.10 -0.07
C LEU A 43 6.83 9.07 1.45
N LEU A 44 6.74 7.90 2.06
CA LEU A 44 6.80 7.70 3.51
C LEU A 44 8.24 7.74 4.06
N ALA A 45 9.25 7.47 3.22
CA ALA A 45 10.66 7.59 3.58
C ALA A 45 11.11 9.05 3.81
N ASP A 46 10.35 10.03 3.33
CA ASP A 46 10.62 11.46 3.51
C ASP A 46 9.51 12.11 4.36
N PRO A 47 9.79 12.46 5.62
CA PRO A 47 8.77 13.05 6.51
C PRO A 47 8.11 14.31 5.96
N LEU A 48 8.84 15.15 5.20
CA LEU A 48 8.28 16.37 4.64
C LEU A 48 7.31 16.07 3.51
N LYS A 49 7.60 15.05 2.69
CA LYS A 49 6.66 14.58 1.67
C LYS A 49 5.43 13.96 2.31
N ALA A 50 5.60 13.09 3.30
CA ALA A 50 4.48 12.50 4.03
C ALA A 50 3.54 13.60 4.58
N VAL A 51 4.10 14.62 5.25
CA VAL A 51 3.32 15.76 5.78
C VAL A 51 2.66 16.57 4.67
N ALA A 52 3.35 16.82 3.55
CA ALA A 52 2.76 17.50 2.40
C ALA A 52 1.58 16.73 1.79
N HIS A 53 1.54 15.41 1.98
CA HIS A 53 0.43 14.52 1.61
C HIS A 53 -0.56 14.26 2.76
N GLY A 54 -0.51 15.04 3.84
CA GLY A 54 -1.44 14.95 4.96
C GLY A 54 -1.20 13.78 5.91
N LEU A 55 -0.02 13.16 5.87
CA LEU A 55 0.41 12.07 6.74
C LEU A 55 1.44 12.59 7.74
N GLN A 56 0.98 12.94 8.94
CA GLN A 56 1.85 13.36 10.03
C GLN A 56 2.42 12.13 10.76
N PRO A 57 3.74 11.85 10.71
CA PRO A 57 4.32 10.70 11.41
C PRO A 57 4.08 10.78 12.92
N LEU A 58 3.71 9.65 13.53
CA LEU A 58 3.58 9.51 14.97
C LEU A 58 4.83 8.87 15.58
N PRO A 59 5.10 9.08 16.88
CA PRO A 59 6.18 8.38 17.56
C PRO A 59 6.04 6.86 17.41
N GLN A 60 7.14 6.20 17.02
CA GLN A 60 7.15 4.77 16.76
C GLN A 60 7.03 3.98 18.06
N GLY A 61 5.84 3.43 18.32
CA GLY A 61 5.56 2.55 19.46
C GLY A 61 5.67 1.04 19.15
N ASN A 62 5.78 0.68 17.86
CA ASN A 62 5.92 -0.67 17.37
C ASN A 62 7.05 -0.72 16.34
N GLN A 63 8.04 -1.60 16.54
CA GLN A 63 9.21 -1.66 15.65
C GLN A 63 8.94 -2.21 14.24
N PHE A 64 7.78 -2.83 14.04
CA PHE A 64 7.35 -3.43 12.78
C PHE A 64 6.32 -2.58 12.04
N MET A 65 5.94 -1.43 12.61
CA MET A 65 4.85 -0.62 12.10
C MET A 65 5.12 0.87 12.28
N SER A 66 4.99 1.61 11.19
CA SER A 66 4.98 3.07 11.19
C SER A 66 3.55 3.57 11.22
N GLU A 67 3.29 4.65 11.96
CA GLU A 67 1.95 5.20 12.09
C GLU A 67 1.93 6.68 11.73
N TYR A 68 0.80 7.10 11.18
CA TYR A 68 0.58 8.46 10.73
C TYR A 68 -0.79 8.94 11.20
N ARG A 69 -0.84 10.16 11.72
CA ARG A 69 -2.09 10.90 11.90
C ARG A 69 -2.44 11.58 10.58
N LEU A 70 -3.70 11.46 10.18
CA LEU A 70 -4.22 12.10 8.99
C LEU A 70 -4.52 13.58 9.24
N ALA A 71 -4.23 14.44 8.27
CA ALA A 71 -4.60 15.85 8.31
C ALA A 71 -6.12 16.07 8.26
N SER A 72 -6.86 15.10 7.71
CA SER A 72 -8.31 15.06 7.75
C SER A 72 -8.76 13.61 7.94
N PRO A 73 -9.74 13.34 8.82
CA PRO A 73 -10.28 12.00 8.99
C PRO A 73 -10.80 11.42 7.67
N ILE A 74 -10.65 10.11 7.48
CA ILE A 74 -11.19 9.38 6.33
C ILE A 74 -12.17 8.31 6.79
N THR A 75 -13.07 7.91 5.90
CA THR A 75 -13.94 6.76 6.13
C THR A 75 -13.43 5.57 5.32
N VAL A 76 -13.23 4.44 5.99
CA VAL A 76 -12.90 3.16 5.38
C VAL A 76 -13.75 2.05 5.97
N PHE A 77 -14.27 1.15 5.14
CA PHE A 77 -15.15 0.05 5.55
C PHE A 77 -16.39 0.52 6.35
N GLY A 78 -16.82 1.77 6.14
CA GLY A 78 -17.89 2.41 6.90
C GLY A 78 -17.49 2.92 8.30
N GLN A 79 -16.21 2.88 8.65
CA GLN A 79 -15.66 3.36 9.92
C GLN A 79 -14.81 4.63 9.70
N LEU A 80 -14.95 5.60 10.60
CA LEU A 80 -14.11 6.79 10.60
C LEU A 80 -12.74 6.46 11.22
N THR A 81 -11.66 6.97 10.64
CA THR A 81 -10.33 6.92 11.23
C THR A 81 -9.56 8.22 11.02
N GLU A 82 -8.70 8.54 11.97
CA GLU A 82 -7.71 9.62 11.88
C GLU A 82 -6.28 9.09 11.82
N ARG A 83 -6.11 7.75 11.78
CA ARG A 83 -4.80 7.10 11.90
C ARG A 83 -4.67 5.96 10.91
N VAL A 84 -3.53 5.95 10.23
CA VAL A 84 -3.14 4.85 9.36
C VAL A 84 -1.82 4.28 9.84
N ALA A 85 -1.66 3.00 9.58
CA ALA A 85 -0.47 2.25 9.91
C ALA A 85 0.06 1.54 8.67
N VAL A 86 1.38 1.48 8.54
CA VAL A 86 2.07 0.76 7.47
C VAL A 86 3.01 -0.24 8.11
N ALA A 87 2.90 -1.51 7.70
CA ALA A 87 3.70 -2.62 8.20
C ALA A 87 4.10 -3.54 7.03
N GLY A 88 5.39 -3.53 6.67
CA GLY A 88 5.87 -4.20 5.47
C GLY A 88 5.11 -3.74 4.24
N ALA A 89 4.49 -4.67 3.52
CA ALA A 89 3.68 -4.39 2.35
C ALA A 89 2.18 -4.18 2.65
N SER A 90 1.85 -3.86 3.90
CA SER A 90 0.47 -3.64 4.35
C SER A 90 0.23 -2.18 4.69
N ILE A 91 -0.94 -1.67 4.30
CA ILE A 91 -1.47 -0.40 4.76
C ILE A 91 -2.84 -0.60 5.37
N MET A 92 -3.03 -0.05 6.57
CA MET A 92 -4.19 -0.32 7.41
C MET A 92 -4.70 0.96 8.06
N ALA A 93 -6.01 1.04 8.24
CA ALA A 93 -6.60 1.97 9.18
C ALA A 93 -6.48 1.44 10.61
N VAL A 94 -6.19 2.34 11.55
CA VAL A 94 -6.29 2.08 12.98
C VAL A 94 -7.68 2.54 13.42
N LEU A 95 -8.55 1.59 13.73
CA LEU A 95 -9.96 1.83 14.02
C LEU A 95 -10.23 1.83 15.52
N ASP A 96 -11.08 2.76 15.95
CA ASP A 96 -11.59 2.87 17.32
C ASP A 96 -12.70 1.84 17.58
N GLN A 97 -12.42 0.58 17.25
CA GLN A 97 -13.32 -0.55 17.41
C GLN A 97 -12.62 -1.63 18.23
N ALA A 98 -13.15 -1.91 19.42
CA ALA A 98 -12.54 -2.87 20.35
C ALA A 98 -12.77 -4.33 19.96
N ASP A 99 -13.94 -4.66 19.42
CA ASP A 99 -14.26 -6.00 18.92
C ASP A 99 -14.06 -6.05 17.39
N PRO A 100 -13.07 -6.78 16.86
CA PRO A 100 -12.83 -6.86 15.41
C PRO A 100 -13.86 -7.74 14.67
N ARG A 101 -14.58 -8.62 15.37
CA ARG A 101 -15.41 -9.67 14.76
C ARG A 101 -16.60 -9.15 13.94
N PRO A 102 -17.32 -8.08 14.35
CA PRO A 102 -18.37 -7.49 13.52
C PRO A 102 -17.85 -7.01 12.17
N LEU A 103 -16.69 -6.36 12.14
CA LEU A 103 -16.09 -5.87 10.89
C LEU A 103 -15.63 -7.04 10.02
N ALA A 104 -14.97 -8.05 10.60
CA ALA A 104 -14.58 -9.24 9.85
C ALA A 104 -15.79 -9.96 9.21
N ARG A 105 -16.92 -10.05 9.92
CA ARG A 105 -18.18 -10.59 9.36
C ARG A 105 -18.75 -9.72 8.25
N GLN A 106 -18.80 -8.39 8.44
CA GLN A 106 -19.26 -7.45 7.41
C GLN A 106 -18.45 -7.58 6.13
N LEU A 107 -17.13 -7.77 6.26
CA LEU A 107 -16.21 -7.94 5.14
C LEU A 107 -16.16 -9.38 4.62
N ALA A 108 -16.88 -10.32 5.26
CA ALA A 108 -16.89 -11.76 4.94
C ALA A 108 -15.48 -12.36 4.87
N LEU A 109 -14.67 -12.10 5.91
CA LEU A 109 -13.33 -12.63 6.08
C LEU A 109 -13.34 -13.99 6.76
N GLU A 110 -12.35 -14.82 6.43
CA GLU A 110 -12.11 -16.10 7.10
C GLU A 110 -11.26 -15.86 8.36
N THR A 111 -11.72 -16.38 9.50
CA THR A 111 -10.97 -16.30 10.75
C THR A 111 -9.83 -17.31 10.76
N GLY A 112 -8.60 -16.81 10.74
CA GLY A 112 -7.40 -17.63 10.91
C GLY A 112 -7.01 -17.81 12.38
N TYR A 113 -7.31 -16.82 13.23
CA TYR A 113 -6.99 -16.85 14.67
C TYR A 113 -7.97 -16.00 15.49
N ASP A 114 -8.49 -16.53 16.60
CA ASP A 114 -9.36 -15.82 17.55
C ASP A 114 -9.25 -16.43 18.95
N GLN A 115 -8.15 -16.14 19.66
CA GLN A 115 -7.85 -16.66 21.00
C GLN A 115 -6.99 -15.65 21.78
N ASP A 116 -7.01 -15.73 23.12
CA ASP A 116 -6.13 -14.96 24.01
C ASP A 116 -6.12 -13.43 23.76
N GLY A 117 -7.25 -12.88 23.33
CA GLY A 117 -7.38 -11.44 23.01
C GLY A 117 -6.69 -11.02 21.71
N LYS A 118 -6.16 -11.97 20.92
CA LYS A 118 -5.63 -11.74 19.58
C LYS A 118 -6.63 -12.23 18.54
N PHE A 119 -6.75 -11.46 17.48
CA PHE A 119 -7.65 -11.77 16.38
C PHE A 119 -6.94 -11.54 15.05
N MET A 120 -7.16 -12.44 14.10
CA MET A 120 -6.72 -12.29 12.71
C MET A 120 -7.72 -12.98 11.78
N ALA A 121 -8.23 -12.22 10.83
CA ALA A 121 -9.06 -12.72 9.75
C ALA A 121 -8.62 -12.09 8.42
N GLY A 122 -8.77 -12.83 7.34
CA GLY A 122 -8.39 -12.35 6.01
C GLY A 122 -9.17 -12.99 4.88
N ARG A 123 -9.03 -12.42 3.69
CA ARG A 123 -9.52 -12.98 2.44
C ARG A 123 -8.67 -12.46 1.29
N GLU A 124 -8.22 -13.36 0.44
CA GLU A 124 -7.58 -12.99 -0.82
C GLU A 124 -8.63 -12.41 -1.78
N LEU A 125 -8.38 -11.20 -2.28
CA LEU A 125 -9.26 -10.51 -3.22
C LEU A 125 -8.72 -10.53 -4.65
N VAL A 126 -7.39 -10.56 -4.79
CA VAL A 126 -6.70 -10.63 -6.07
C VAL A 126 -5.64 -11.71 -5.95
N SER A 127 -5.58 -12.56 -6.97
CA SER A 127 -4.52 -13.52 -7.25
C SER A 127 -4.51 -13.69 -8.76
N ARG A 128 -3.56 -13.06 -9.46
CA ARG A 128 -3.52 -13.07 -10.93
C ARG A 128 -2.10 -12.99 -11.46
N ASP A 129 -1.90 -13.66 -12.59
CA ASP A 129 -0.66 -13.55 -13.35
C ASP A 129 -0.53 -12.15 -13.95
N VAL A 130 0.65 -11.57 -13.78
CA VAL A 130 1.09 -10.33 -14.38
C VAL A 130 2.48 -10.51 -14.98
N THR A 131 2.91 -9.56 -15.79
CA THR A 131 4.25 -9.57 -16.38
C THR A 131 4.91 -8.23 -16.08
N ASP A 132 6.13 -8.27 -15.53
CA ASP A 132 6.91 -7.06 -15.31
C ASP A 132 7.19 -6.39 -16.67
N PRO A 133 6.75 -5.14 -16.89
CA PRO A 133 6.88 -4.49 -18.19
C PRO A 133 8.33 -4.09 -18.54
N LYS A 134 9.24 -4.09 -17.55
CA LYS A 134 10.66 -3.76 -17.72
C LYS A 134 11.51 -5.00 -17.96
N THR A 135 11.25 -6.09 -17.23
CA THR A 135 12.06 -7.31 -17.30
C THR A 135 11.43 -8.41 -18.15
N GLY A 136 10.12 -8.37 -18.36
CA GLY A 136 9.36 -9.43 -19.02
C GLY A 136 9.13 -10.67 -18.15
N GLU A 137 9.49 -10.61 -16.86
CA GLU A 137 9.34 -11.71 -15.92
C GLU A 137 7.87 -11.91 -15.52
N ALA A 138 7.42 -13.16 -15.48
CA ALA A 138 6.10 -13.51 -14.96
C ALA A 138 6.08 -13.32 -13.44
N GLN A 139 4.99 -12.77 -12.91
CA GLN A 139 4.77 -12.51 -11.49
C GLN A 139 3.30 -12.80 -11.16
N ILE A 140 3.00 -13.01 -9.89
CA ILE A 140 1.64 -13.15 -9.37
C ILE A 140 1.35 -11.94 -8.49
N GLU A 141 0.36 -11.14 -8.90
CA GLU A 141 -0.16 -10.07 -8.05
C GLU A 141 -1.14 -10.65 -7.04
N SER A 142 -0.86 -10.48 -5.74
CA SER A 142 -1.77 -10.84 -4.66
C SER A 142 -2.15 -9.61 -3.81
N ILE A 143 -3.44 -9.52 -3.50
CA ILE A 143 -3.99 -8.50 -2.60
C ILE A 143 -4.90 -9.18 -1.58
N ILE A 144 -4.49 -9.11 -0.31
CA ILE A 144 -5.19 -9.74 0.81
C ILE A 144 -5.80 -8.67 1.70
N LEU A 145 -7.13 -8.70 1.83
CA LEU A 145 -7.86 -7.90 2.81
C LEU A 145 -7.76 -8.58 4.17
N SER A 146 -7.45 -7.82 5.22
CA SER A 146 -7.31 -8.35 6.57
C SER A 146 -7.90 -7.45 7.66
N VAL A 147 -8.33 -8.09 8.74
CA VAL A 147 -8.70 -7.45 10.02
C VAL A 147 -7.94 -8.15 11.14
N SER A 148 -7.23 -7.39 11.96
CA SER A 148 -6.41 -7.95 13.05
C SER A 148 -6.34 -7.06 14.28
N THR A 149 -5.80 -7.60 15.37
CA THR A 149 -5.41 -6.84 16.57
C THR A 149 -3.91 -6.98 16.82
N VAL A 150 -3.32 -5.98 17.48
CA VAL A 150 -1.91 -6.00 17.88
C VAL A 150 -1.75 -5.47 19.30
N ALA A 151 -0.86 -6.08 20.07
CA ALA A 151 -0.67 -5.77 21.50
C ALA A 151 -0.29 -4.29 21.76
N THR A 152 0.38 -3.65 20.80
CA THR A 152 0.77 -2.22 20.90
C THR A 152 -0.43 -1.27 20.78
N HIS A 153 -1.61 -1.78 20.40
CA HIS A 153 -2.83 -1.00 20.15
C HIS A 153 -4.03 -1.61 20.87
N PRO A 154 -4.02 -1.64 22.21
CA PRO A 154 -5.11 -2.22 22.98
C PRO A 154 -6.45 -1.51 22.68
N GLY A 155 -7.49 -2.30 22.46
CA GLY A 155 -8.84 -1.79 22.18
C GLY A 155 -9.01 -1.18 20.79
N LYS A 156 -8.03 -1.34 19.88
CA LYS A 156 -8.14 -0.96 18.48
C LYS A 156 -8.19 -2.18 17.58
N THR A 157 -8.79 -1.98 16.42
CA THR A 157 -8.78 -2.95 15.30
C THR A 157 -7.96 -2.36 14.17
N LEU A 158 -7.08 -3.16 13.58
CA LEU A 158 -6.40 -2.84 12.33
C LEU A 158 -7.18 -3.47 11.18
N ALA A 159 -7.48 -2.69 10.15
CA ALA A 159 -8.16 -3.18 8.96
C ALA A 159 -7.52 -2.58 7.71
N GLY A 160 -7.18 -3.41 6.74
CA GLY A 160 -6.51 -2.94 5.52
C GLY A 160 -6.04 -4.06 4.62
N CYS A 161 -5.13 -3.72 3.71
CA CYS A 161 -4.71 -4.60 2.63
C CYS A 161 -3.20 -4.81 2.64
N THR A 162 -2.80 -6.04 2.35
CA THR A 162 -1.42 -6.42 2.05
C THR A 162 -1.29 -6.61 0.54
N TYR A 163 -0.23 -6.07 -0.04
CA TYR A 163 0.05 -6.04 -1.47
C TYR A 163 1.36 -6.77 -1.76
N SER A 164 1.34 -7.83 -2.59
CA SER A 164 2.56 -8.53 -3.00
C SER A 164 2.62 -8.79 -4.50
N LEU A 165 3.85 -8.86 -4.99
CA LEU A 165 4.20 -9.44 -6.27
C LEU A 165 5.12 -10.61 -5.97
N ASP A 166 4.61 -11.81 -6.20
CA ASP A 166 5.33 -13.06 -5.96
C ASP A 166 5.84 -13.61 -7.30
N LEU A 167 6.96 -14.33 -7.27
CA LEU A 167 7.41 -15.07 -8.46
C LEU A 167 6.53 -16.33 -8.61
N PRO A 168 6.20 -16.75 -9.83
CA PRO A 168 5.54 -18.03 -10.07
C PRO A 168 6.38 -19.16 -9.46
N ALA A 169 5.72 -20.23 -9.03
CA ALA A 169 6.43 -21.41 -8.56
C ALA A 169 7.36 -21.94 -9.68
N GLU A 170 8.54 -22.43 -9.31
CA GLU A 170 9.56 -22.90 -10.26
C GLU A 170 9.03 -24.01 -11.20
N ASP A 171 7.97 -24.72 -10.80
CA ASP A 171 7.30 -25.79 -11.55
C ASP A 171 6.29 -25.29 -12.61
N GLU A 172 5.94 -23.99 -12.61
CA GLU A 172 4.99 -23.37 -13.55
C GLU A 172 5.66 -22.54 -14.66
N ILE A 173 6.99 -22.45 -14.65
CA ILE A 173 7.77 -21.82 -15.71
C ILE A 173 7.70 -22.74 -16.95
N PRO A 174 7.04 -22.34 -18.06
CA PRO A 174 7.03 -23.16 -19.26
C PRO A 174 8.47 -23.26 -19.76
N ALA A 175 9.00 -24.49 -19.82
CA ALA A 175 10.33 -24.75 -20.35
C ALA A 175 10.47 -24.08 -21.72
N THR A 176 11.27 -23.02 -21.78
CA THR A 176 11.58 -22.31 -23.02
C THR A 176 12.11 -23.34 -24.01
N ALA A 177 11.48 -23.37 -25.20
CA ALA A 177 11.72 -24.34 -26.25
C ALA A 177 13.22 -24.60 -26.46
N ALA A 178 13.63 -25.84 -26.21
CA ALA A 178 14.94 -26.33 -26.63
C ALA A 178 15.08 -26.15 -28.16
N PRO A 179 16.20 -25.62 -28.67
CA PRO A 179 16.42 -25.60 -30.11
C PRO A 179 16.49 -27.06 -30.60
N ALA A 180 15.60 -27.38 -31.54
CA ALA A 180 15.64 -28.62 -32.29
C ALA A 180 17.05 -28.80 -32.87
N GLY A 181 17.62 -29.99 -32.69
CA GLY A 181 18.95 -30.30 -33.15
C GLY A 181 19.09 -30.22 -34.66
N GLU A 182 20.33 -30.04 -35.11
CA GLU A 182 20.72 -30.38 -36.46
C GLU A 182 21.99 -31.23 -36.38
N GLY A 183 21.82 -32.52 -36.65
CA GLY A 183 22.91 -33.42 -36.96
C GLY A 183 23.12 -33.47 -38.46
N HIS A 184 24.36 -33.22 -38.88
CA HIS A 184 25.05 -33.94 -39.95
C HIS A 184 26.56 -33.75 -39.81
#